data_AF-A0A0Q6GAC2-F1
#
_entry.id   AF-A0A0Q6GAC2-F1
#
_cell.length_a   1.000
_cell.length_b   1.000
_cell.length_c   1.000
_cell.angle_alpha   90.00
_cell.angle_beta   90.00
_cell.angle_gamma   90.00
#
_symmetry.space_group_name_H-M   'P 1'
#
loop_
_entity.id
_entity.type
_entity.pdbx_description
1 polymer ?
#
loop_
_entity_poly.entity_id
_entity_poly.type
_entity_poly.pdbx_seq_one_letter_code
_entity_poly.pdbx_strand_id
1 'polypeptide(L)'
;METPTEPAPTVEPVAVEAPAPVAGDAVPADAVEELRAEGVSVYVSPNSGGEGLVVEPGVALPEIVVNDIQANSTPTAPADKSAFSAQATKEAALRLEMEKAGLSALFLTHAGEYGADGSLTGSQYVVRAFNVANARDFTAAAGDTRSTTRDGAIAAAQGLIDSNPGIQMVDLTS
;
A
#
# COMPACT_ATOMS: atom_id res chain seq x y z
N MET A 1 23.17 18.75 70.24
CA MET A 1 23.63 18.77 68.84
C MET A 1 22.68 17.86 68.09
N GLU A 2 21.68 18.44 67.43
CA GLU A 2 20.71 17.67 66.64
C GLU A 2 21.28 17.53 65.23
N THR A 3 21.48 16.30 64.77
CA THR A 3 21.92 16.01 63.41
C THR A 3 20.77 16.28 62.43
N PRO A 4 20.99 17.04 61.34
CA PRO A 4 19.98 17.24 60.31
C PRO A 4 19.60 15.89 59.68
N THR A 5 18.30 15.58 59.63
CA THR A 5 17.80 14.44 58.87
C THR A 5 17.78 14.83 57.40
N GLU A 6 18.65 14.22 56.61
CA GLU A 6 18.69 14.36 55.16
C GLU A 6 17.37 13.80 54.56
N PRO A 7 16.67 14.56 53.70
CA PRO A 7 15.45 14.08 53.07
C PRO A 7 15.77 12.87 52.18
N ALA A 8 14.95 11.81 52.29
CA ALA A 8 15.10 10.62 51.46
C ALA A 8 15.06 11.00 49.97
N PRO A 9 15.92 10.39 49.12
CA PRO A 9 15.89 10.66 47.69
C PRO A 9 14.52 10.26 47.13
N THR A 10 13.84 11.22 46.51
CA THR A 10 12.66 10.97 45.69
C THR A 10 13.09 10.08 44.53
N VAL A 11 12.68 8.82 44.55
CA VAL A 11 12.85 7.92 43.42
C VAL A 11 11.88 8.40 42.33
N GLU A 12 12.38 8.99 41.25
CA GLU A 12 11.57 9.22 40.06
C GLU A 12 11.04 7.86 39.58
N PRO A 13 9.73 7.72 39.31
CA PRO A 13 9.21 6.51 38.70
C PRO A 13 9.89 6.35 37.34
N VAL A 14 10.69 5.29 37.19
CA VAL A 14 11.26 4.92 35.90
C VAL A 14 10.07 4.69 34.98
N ALA A 15 9.90 5.55 33.98
CA ALA A 15 8.91 5.36 32.94
C ALA A 15 9.20 4.00 32.29
N VAL A 16 8.29 3.06 32.48
CA VAL A 16 8.34 1.79 31.76
C VAL A 16 8.03 2.17 30.32
N GLU A 17 9.05 2.20 29.46
CA GLU A 17 8.84 2.33 28.01
C GLU A 17 7.88 1.22 27.60
N ALA A 18 6.74 1.59 27.02
CA ALA A 18 5.83 0.64 26.45
C ALA A 18 6.59 -0.20 25.40
N PRO A 19 6.29 -1.50 25.25
CA PRO A 19 6.89 -2.29 24.20
C PRO A 19 6.62 -1.63 22.84
N ALA A 20 7.65 -1.55 22.00
CA ALA A 20 7.51 -1.03 20.65
C ALA A 20 6.42 -1.82 19.90
N PRO A 21 5.55 -1.15 19.13
CA PRO A 21 4.47 -1.81 18.42
C PRO A 21 5.04 -2.72 17.31
N VAL A 22 4.40 -3.87 17.10
CA VAL A 22 4.82 -4.88 16.13
C VAL A 22 3.82 -5.00 14.98
N ALA A 23 4.25 -5.57 13.86
CA ALA A 23 3.38 -5.76 12.71
C ALA A 23 2.10 -6.54 13.08
N GLY A 24 0.95 -6.01 12.67
CA GLY A 24 -0.37 -6.50 13.05
C GLY A 24 -1.01 -5.75 14.23
N ASP A 25 -0.27 -4.92 14.96
CA ASP A 25 -0.83 -4.12 16.05
C ASP A 25 -1.71 -2.98 15.50
N ALA A 26 -2.86 -2.79 16.16
CA ALA A 26 -3.72 -1.65 15.91
C ALA A 26 -3.13 -0.39 16.56
N VAL A 27 -3.19 0.72 15.83
CA VAL A 27 -2.67 2.03 16.24
C VAL A 27 -3.83 3.02 16.35
N PRO A 28 -4.02 3.66 17.52
CA PRO A 28 -4.97 4.77 17.64
C PRO A 28 -4.68 5.91 16.66
N ALA A 29 -5.72 6.53 16.11
CA ALA A 29 -5.59 7.56 15.07
C ALA A 29 -4.68 8.74 15.46
N ASP A 30 -4.66 9.10 16.75
CA ASP A 30 -3.85 10.18 17.32
C ASP A 30 -2.36 9.81 17.46
N ALA A 31 -2.02 8.52 17.47
CA ALA A 31 -0.65 8.02 17.59
C ALA A 31 0.03 7.71 16.23
N VAL A 32 -0.73 7.68 15.13
CA VAL A 32 -0.22 7.27 13.80
C VAL A 32 0.96 8.13 13.33
N GLU A 33 0.81 9.45 13.37
CA GLU A 33 1.82 10.36 12.82
C GLU A 33 3.09 10.40 13.67
N GLU A 34 2.96 10.22 15.00
CA GLU A 34 4.11 10.10 15.91
C GLU A 34 4.91 8.82 15.61
N LEU A 35 4.24 7.67 15.52
CA LEU A 35 4.88 6.40 15.20
C LEU A 35 5.53 6.41 13.80
N ARG A 36 4.89 7.03 12.82
CA ARG A 36 5.50 7.22 11.49
C ARG A 36 6.76 8.09 11.55
N ALA A 37 6.76 9.14 12.37
CA ALA A 37 7.94 9.99 12.56
C ALA A 37 9.10 9.25 13.23
N GLU A 38 8.81 8.24 14.05
CA GLU A 38 9.78 7.32 14.64
C GLU A 38 10.27 6.23 13.66
N GLY A 39 9.73 6.20 12.43
CA GLY A 39 10.09 5.24 11.39
C GLY A 39 9.27 3.96 11.40
N VAL A 40 8.22 3.87 12.22
CA VAL A 40 7.29 2.74 12.20
C VAL A 40 6.42 2.82 10.95
N SER A 41 6.33 1.71 10.22
CA SER A 41 5.48 1.62 9.04
C SER A 41 4.03 1.40 9.48
N VAL A 42 3.22 2.46 9.43
CA VAL A 42 1.81 2.41 9.80
C VAL A 42 0.95 2.67 8.57
N TYR A 43 0.07 1.73 8.24
CA TYR A 43 -0.97 1.87 7.23
C TYR A 43 -2.26 2.36 7.86
N VAL A 44 -2.92 3.37 7.27
CA VAL A 44 -4.27 3.78 7.68
C VAL A 44 -5.21 3.42 6.56
N SER A 45 -6.20 2.57 6.86
CA SER A 45 -7.23 2.22 5.89
C SER A 45 -8.10 3.45 5.59
N PRO A 46 -8.22 3.89 4.33
CA PRO A 46 -9.14 4.97 3.95
C PRO A 46 -10.61 4.66 4.25
N ASN A 47 -10.94 3.38 4.45
CA ASN A 47 -12.29 2.88 4.72
C ASN A 47 -12.55 2.70 6.23
N SER A 48 -11.49 2.68 7.05
CA SER A 48 -11.58 2.65 8.51
C SER A 48 -11.63 4.08 9.06
N GLY A 49 -12.22 4.29 10.23
CA GLY A 49 -12.40 5.62 10.85
C GLY A 49 -11.13 6.33 11.32
N GLY A 50 -9.96 6.07 10.70
CA GLY A 50 -8.68 6.68 11.00
C GLY A 50 -7.72 5.84 11.84
N GLU A 51 -8.13 4.64 12.26
CA GLU A 51 -7.27 3.70 12.97
C GLU A 51 -6.16 3.18 12.04
N GLY A 52 -4.94 3.13 12.57
CA GLY A 52 -3.78 2.60 11.87
C GLY A 52 -3.56 1.12 12.16
N LEU A 53 -2.79 0.48 11.27
CA LEU A 53 -2.26 -0.86 11.42
C LEU A 53 -0.74 -0.78 11.23
N VAL A 54 0.04 -1.30 12.18
CA VAL A 54 1.48 -1.47 11.95
C VAL A 54 1.68 -2.56 10.90
N VAL A 55 2.44 -2.25 9.86
CA VAL A 55 2.75 -3.14 8.75
C VAL A 55 4.25 -3.32 8.62
N GLU A 56 4.66 -4.42 8.01
CA GLU A 56 6.06 -4.68 7.69
C GLU A 56 6.28 -4.48 6.18
N PRO A 57 7.14 -3.55 5.75
CA PRO A 57 7.48 -3.40 4.33
C PRO A 57 8.23 -4.62 3.80
N GLY A 58 7.97 -4.99 2.54
CA GLY A 58 8.70 -6.07 1.85
C GLY A 58 8.22 -7.49 2.18
N VAL A 59 7.22 -7.65 3.04
CA VAL A 59 6.48 -8.91 3.22
C VAL A 59 5.11 -8.85 2.52
N ALA A 60 4.36 -9.94 2.57
CA ALA A 60 3.02 -10.02 2.02
C ALA A 60 2.08 -8.96 2.64
N LEU A 61 1.18 -8.41 1.83
CA LEU A 61 0.25 -7.37 2.27
C LEU A 61 -0.73 -7.97 3.30
N PRO A 62 -0.98 -7.29 4.43
CA PRO A 62 -2.04 -7.68 5.35
C PRO A 62 -3.40 -7.72 4.67
N GLU A 63 -4.28 -8.60 5.13
CA GLU A 63 -5.61 -8.82 4.53
C GLU A 63 -6.44 -7.53 4.45
N ILE A 64 -6.36 -6.65 5.46
CA ILE A 64 -7.05 -5.36 5.45
C ILE A 64 -6.62 -4.49 4.26
N VAL A 65 -5.32 -4.47 3.94
CA VAL A 65 -4.77 -3.69 2.81
C VAL A 65 -5.29 -4.29 1.51
N VAL A 66 -5.27 -5.62 1.37
CA VAL A 66 -5.80 -6.31 0.18
C VAL A 66 -7.29 -6.01 -0.02
N ASN A 67 -8.07 -6.07 1.05
CA ASN A 67 -9.51 -5.76 1.02
C ASN A 67 -9.77 -4.31 0.63
N ASP A 68 -8.97 -3.36 1.13
CA ASP A 68 -9.08 -1.94 0.74
C ASP A 68 -8.72 -1.70 -0.72
N ILE A 69 -7.69 -2.40 -1.23
CA ILE A 69 -7.34 -2.37 -2.66
C ILE A 69 -8.51 -2.89 -3.49
N GLN A 70 -9.10 -4.03 -3.13
CA GLN A 70 -10.22 -4.60 -3.86
C GLN A 70 -11.46 -3.71 -3.80
N ALA A 71 -11.78 -3.15 -2.64
CA ALA A 71 -12.93 -2.26 -2.44
C ALA A 71 -12.84 -0.95 -3.24
N ASN A 72 -11.63 -0.46 -3.51
CA ASN A 72 -11.39 0.77 -4.27
C ASN A 72 -11.13 0.54 -5.77
N SER A 73 -11.12 -0.72 -6.21
CA SER A 73 -10.85 -1.12 -7.59
C SER A 73 -12.12 -1.60 -8.30
N THR A 74 -12.08 -1.68 -9.63
CA THR A 74 -13.15 -2.28 -10.43
C THR A 74 -12.61 -3.43 -11.28
N PRO A 75 -13.32 -4.56 -11.41
CA PRO A 75 -12.86 -5.73 -12.16
C PRO A 75 -12.87 -5.52 -13.69
N THR A 76 -13.57 -4.51 -14.15
CA THR A 76 -13.71 -4.18 -15.57
C THR A 76 -13.19 -2.79 -15.87
N ALA A 77 -12.64 -2.60 -17.07
CA ALA A 77 -12.28 -1.28 -17.55
C ALA A 77 -13.46 -0.29 -17.44
N PRO A 78 -13.25 0.93 -16.92
CA PRO A 78 -14.30 1.94 -16.86
C PRO A 78 -14.88 2.25 -18.24
N ALA A 79 -16.18 2.52 -18.30
CA ALA A 79 -16.90 2.69 -19.57
C ALA A 79 -16.48 3.95 -20.35
N ASP A 80 -15.98 4.96 -19.65
CA ASP A 80 -15.54 6.23 -20.23
C ASP A 80 -14.46 6.89 -19.36
N LYS A 81 -13.85 7.95 -19.91
CA LYS A 81 -12.79 8.71 -19.24
C LYS A 81 -13.25 9.38 -17.92
N SER A 82 -14.53 9.73 -17.78
CA SER A 82 -15.08 10.31 -16.56
C SER A 82 -15.13 9.26 -15.44
N ALA A 83 -15.64 8.07 -15.74
CA ALA A 83 -15.65 6.93 -14.84
C ALA A 83 -14.22 6.51 -14.45
N PHE A 84 -13.29 6.51 -15.40
CA PHE A 84 -11.86 6.29 -15.12
C PHE A 84 -11.30 7.33 -14.14
N SER A 85 -11.62 8.62 -14.35
CA SER A 85 -11.14 9.69 -13.47
C SER A 85 -11.72 9.56 -12.06
N ALA A 86 -12.99 9.22 -11.93
CA ALA A 86 -13.64 8.98 -10.64
C ALA A 86 -13.02 7.78 -9.89
N GLN A 87 -12.71 6.70 -10.61
CA GLN A 87 -11.97 5.57 -10.03
C GLN A 87 -10.56 5.97 -9.59
N ALA A 88 -9.82 6.69 -10.44
CA ALA A 88 -8.47 7.15 -10.11
C ALA A 88 -8.45 8.04 -8.85
N THR A 89 -9.48 8.87 -8.63
CA THR A 89 -9.63 9.65 -7.40
C THR A 89 -9.81 8.77 -6.16
N LYS A 90 -10.58 7.67 -6.25
CA LYS A 90 -10.74 6.72 -5.14
C LYS A 90 -9.43 6.00 -4.82
N GLU A 91 -8.74 5.52 -5.86
CA GLU A 91 -7.45 4.84 -5.71
C GLU A 91 -6.35 5.76 -5.14
N ALA A 92 -6.43 7.08 -5.36
CA ALA A 92 -5.40 8.01 -4.93
C ALA A 92 -5.19 8.04 -3.41
N ALA A 93 -6.27 8.04 -2.62
CA ALA A 93 -6.18 8.04 -1.16
C ALA A 93 -5.55 6.74 -0.63
N LEU A 94 -5.97 5.61 -1.19
CA LEU A 94 -5.39 4.30 -0.89
C LEU A 94 -3.89 4.25 -1.21
N ARG A 95 -3.50 4.67 -2.41
CA ARG A 95 -2.09 4.67 -2.84
C ARG A 95 -1.24 5.55 -1.95
N LEU A 96 -1.75 6.71 -1.52
CA LEU A 96 -1.04 7.59 -0.62
C LEU A 96 -0.76 6.91 0.73
N GLU A 97 -1.74 6.23 1.33
CA GLU A 97 -1.54 5.55 2.60
C GLU A 97 -0.63 4.31 2.47
N MET A 98 -0.69 3.60 1.34
CA MET A 98 0.29 2.55 1.03
C MET A 98 1.71 3.12 0.89
N GLU A 99 1.87 4.28 0.24
CA GLU A 99 3.17 4.94 0.06
C GLU A 99 3.76 5.37 1.41
N LYS A 100 2.97 6.04 2.26
CA LYS A 100 3.39 6.43 3.61
C LYS A 100 3.81 5.25 4.48
N ALA A 101 3.15 4.10 4.29
CA ALA A 101 3.46 2.87 4.99
C ALA A 101 4.61 2.05 4.36
N GLY A 102 5.24 2.55 3.28
CA GLY A 102 6.33 1.86 2.60
C GLY A 102 5.91 0.57 1.88
N LEU A 103 4.62 0.37 1.65
CA LEU A 103 4.10 -0.84 1.03
C LEU A 103 4.40 -0.88 -0.47
N SER A 104 4.59 -2.09 -0.98
CA SER A 104 4.91 -2.36 -2.37
C SER A 104 4.06 -3.53 -2.88
N ALA A 105 3.61 -3.44 -4.13
CA ALA A 105 2.69 -4.42 -4.71
C ALA A 105 2.77 -4.45 -6.24
N LEU A 106 2.38 -5.58 -6.82
CA LEU A 106 2.01 -5.68 -8.23
C LEU A 106 0.48 -5.75 -8.34
N PHE A 107 -0.11 -4.94 -9.20
CA PHE A 107 -1.55 -4.92 -9.45
C PHE A 107 -1.84 -5.46 -10.85
N LEU A 108 -2.57 -6.56 -10.93
CA LEU A 108 -3.15 -7.00 -12.20
C LEU A 108 -4.51 -6.34 -12.36
N THR A 109 -4.64 -5.48 -13.38
CA THR A 109 -5.83 -4.66 -13.62
C THR A 109 -6.35 -4.86 -15.04
N HIS A 110 -7.64 -4.60 -15.25
CA HIS A 110 -8.23 -4.52 -16.58
C HIS A 110 -8.34 -3.04 -16.99
N ALA A 111 -7.36 -2.56 -17.76
CA ALA A 111 -7.26 -1.15 -18.13
C ALA A 111 -7.99 -0.86 -19.46
N GLY A 112 -8.73 0.24 -19.49
CA GLY A 112 -9.37 0.75 -20.71
C GLY A 112 -8.43 1.57 -21.59
N GLU A 113 -8.65 1.50 -22.89
CA GLU A 113 -8.11 2.41 -23.91
C GLU A 113 -9.22 3.34 -24.36
N TYR A 114 -8.96 4.65 -24.33
CA TYR A 114 -9.97 5.65 -24.63
C TYR A 114 -9.63 6.46 -25.88
N GLY A 115 -10.63 6.62 -26.75
CA GLY A 115 -10.53 7.47 -27.93
C GLY A 115 -10.44 8.96 -27.59
N ALA A 116 -10.24 9.79 -28.62
CA ALA A 116 -10.16 11.24 -28.46
C ALA A 116 -11.48 11.85 -27.92
N ASP A 117 -12.61 11.19 -28.17
CA ASP A 117 -13.94 11.55 -27.64
C ASP A 117 -14.18 11.05 -26.21
N GLY A 118 -13.22 10.35 -25.61
CA GLY A 118 -13.29 9.80 -24.25
C GLY A 118 -14.07 8.48 -24.13
N SER A 119 -14.55 7.93 -25.25
CA SER A 119 -15.21 6.62 -25.29
C SER A 119 -14.20 5.47 -25.16
N LEU A 120 -14.62 4.36 -24.57
CA LEU A 120 -13.81 3.14 -24.51
C LEU A 120 -13.70 2.53 -25.91
N THR A 121 -12.47 2.44 -26.44
CA THR A 121 -12.17 1.86 -27.76
C THR A 121 -11.57 0.46 -27.68
N GLY A 122 -11.11 0.07 -26.49
CA GLY A 122 -10.50 -1.23 -26.24
C GLY A 122 -10.20 -1.40 -24.76
N SER A 123 -9.79 -2.60 -24.36
CA SER A 123 -9.31 -2.86 -23.00
C SER A 123 -8.29 -3.99 -23.00
N GLN A 124 -7.45 -4.02 -21.98
CA GLN A 124 -6.37 -4.98 -21.85
C GLN A 124 -6.01 -5.22 -20.39
N TYR A 125 -5.56 -6.44 -20.11
CA TYR A 125 -4.96 -6.79 -18.84
C TYR A 125 -3.59 -6.13 -18.75
N VAL A 126 -3.26 -5.55 -17.59
CA VAL A 126 -1.96 -4.94 -17.35
C VAL A 126 -1.50 -5.21 -15.92
N VAL A 127 -0.22 -5.55 -15.78
CA VAL A 127 0.44 -5.61 -14.47
C VAL A 127 1.13 -4.27 -14.21
N ARG A 128 0.72 -3.59 -13.14
CA ARG A 128 1.28 -2.31 -12.70
C ARG A 128 2.06 -2.49 -11.42
N ALA A 129 3.27 -1.98 -11.39
CA ALA A 129 4.06 -1.92 -10.17
C ALA A 129 3.73 -0.68 -9.34
N PHE A 130 3.67 -0.87 -8.02
CA PHE A 130 3.60 0.19 -7.03
C PHE A 130 4.73 0.03 -6.03
N ASN A 131 5.60 1.04 -5.95
CA ASN A 131 6.82 1.06 -5.12
C ASN A 131 7.76 -0.14 -5.29
N VAL A 132 7.61 -0.91 -6.37
CA VAL A 132 8.53 -2.02 -6.67
C VAL A 132 9.82 -1.46 -7.25
N ALA A 133 10.95 -1.87 -6.67
CA ALA A 133 12.28 -1.59 -7.19
C ALA A 133 12.39 -2.05 -8.65
N ASN A 134 13.30 -1.46 -9.43
CA ASN A 134 13.61 -1.84 -10.83
C ASN A 134 12.42 -1.90 -11.83
N ALA A 135 11.18 -1.60 -11.43
CA ALA A 135 10.00 -1.73 -12.29
C ALA A 135 10.03 -0.76 -13.47
N ARG A 136 10.58 0.44 -13.25
CA ARG A 136 10.80 1.42 -14.32
C ARG A 136 11.78 0.91 -15.37
N ASP A 137 12.91 0.35 -14.93
CA ASP A 137 13.94 -0.18 -15.81
C ASP A 137 13.45 -1.44 -16.53
N PHE A 138 12.69 -2.29 -15.83
CA PHE A 138 12.02 -3.44 -16.43
C PHE A 138 11.07 -2.99 -17.54
N THR A 139 10.19 -2.01 -17.30
CA THR A 139 9.25 -1.51 -18.31
C THR A 139 10.00 -0.88 -19.50
N ALA A 140 11.11 -0.18 -19.25
CA ALA A 140 11.94 0.39 -20.31
C ALA A 140 12.63 -0.68 -21.17
N ALA A 141 13.01 -1.82 -20.60
CA ALA A 141 13.76 -2.88 -21.28
C ALA A 141 12.87 -3.97 -21.90
N ALA A 142 11.90 -4.48 -21.14
CA ALA A 142 10.97 -5.55 -21.53
C ALA A 142 9.78 -5.03 -22.35
N GLY A 143 9.56 -3.71 -22.35
CA GLY A 143 8.43 -3.09 -23.02
C GLY A 143 7.17 -3.12 -22.15
N ASP A 144 6.12 -3.75 -22.67
CA ASP A 144 4.77 -3.62 -22.11
C ASP A 144 4.35 -4.84 -21.28
N THR A 145 3.75 -4.60 -20.11
CA THR A 145 3.12 -5.66 -19.28
C THR A 145 1.66 -5.90 -19.67
N ARG A 146 1.24 -5.37 -20.82
CA ARG A 146 -0.13 -5.44 -21.33
C ARG A 146 -0.38 -6.69 -22.17
N SER A 147 -1.60 -7.23 -22.07
CA SER A 147 -2.06 -8.34 -22.90
C SER A 147 -3.59 -8.35 -23.04
N THR A 148 -4.09 -8.95 -24.12
CA THR A 148 -5.52 -9.22 -24.27
C THR A 148 -6.02 -10.36 -23.38
N THR A 149 -5.12 -11.08 -22.70
CA THR A 149 -5.46 -12.16 -21.77
C THR A 149 -4.83 -11.91 -20.41
N ARG A 150 -5.52 -12.35 -19.34
CA ARG A 150 -5.04 -12.29 -17.96
C ARG A 150 -3.66 -12.94 -17.80
N ASP A 151 -3.54 -14.19 -18.24
CA ASP A 151 -2.31 -14.96 -18.10
C ASP A 151 -1.19 -14.43 -19.00
N GLY A 152 -1.53 -13.82 -20.14
CA GLY A 152 -0.56 -13.15 -20.99
C GLY A 152 0.07 -11.92 -20.33
N ALA A 153 -0.70 -11.14 -19.56
CA ALA A 153 -0.18 -10.00 -18.80
C ALA A 153 0.72 -10.45 -17.65
N ILE A 154 0.35 -11.55 -16.96
CA ILE A 154 1.19 -12.16 -15.92
C ILE A 154 2.50 -12.66 -16.53
N ALA A 155 2.44 -13.37 -17.65
CA ALA A 155 3.63 -13.86 -18.36
C ALA A 155 4.53 -12.71 -18.82
N ALA A 156 3.95 -11.61 -19.32
CA ALA A 156 4.71 -10.41 -19.71
C ALA A 156 5.41 -9.76 -18.51
N ALA A 157 4.85 -9.86 -17.31
CA ALA A 157 5.42 -9.34 -16.08
C ALA A 157 6.33 -10.33 -15.33
N GLN A 158 6.54 -11.55 -15.86
CA GLN A 158 7.20 -12.62 -15.11
C GLN A 158 8.61 -12.24 -14.64
N GLY A 159 9.42 -11.57 -15.49
CA GLY A 159 10.75 -11.14 -15.08
C GLY A 159 10.75 -10.12 -13.93
N LEU A 160 9.69 -9.31 -13.81
CA LEU A 160 9.51 -8.40 -12.68
C LEU A 160 9.11 -9.14 -11.42
N ILE A 161 8.21 -10.13 -11.54
CA ILE A 161 7.78 -11.01 -10.44
C ILE A 161 8.99 -11.80 -9.89
N ASP A 162 9.76 -12.43 -10.78
CA ASP A 162 10.91 -13.25 -10.42
C ASP A 162 12.03 -12.45 -9.74
N SER A 163 12.20 -11.18 -10.14
CA SER A 163 13.18 -10.28 -9.53
C SER A 163 12.74 -9.73 -8.17
N ASN A 164 11.48 -9.94 -7.77
CA ASN A 164 10.88 -9.38 -6.56
C ASN A 164 10.07 -10.44 -5.79
N PRO A 165 10.69 -11.53 -5.30
CA PRO A 165 9.99 -12.70 -4.75
C PRO A 165 9.19 -12.44 -3.46
N GLY A 166 9.40 -11.30 -2.79
CA GLY A 166 8.61 -10.87 -1.62
C GLY A 166 7.40 -9.99 -1.96
N ILE A 167 7.29 -9.52 -3.21
CA ILE A 167 6.20 -8.62 -3.61
C ILE A 167 4.98 -9.44 -4.02
N GLN A 168 3.87 -9.16 -3.33
CA GLN A 168 2.59 -9.78 -3.65
C GLN A 168 1.99 -9.18 -4.94
N MET A 169 1.49 -10.06 -5.81
CA MET A 169 0.57 -9.67 -6.88
C MET A 169 -0.87 -9.76 -6.39
N VAL A 170 -1.60 -8.64 -6.49
CA VAL A 170 -3.03 -8.55 -6.21
C VAL A 170 -3.78 -8.55 -7.54
N ASP A 171 -4.63 -9.54 -7.72
CA ASP A 171 -5.51 -9.63 -8.89
C ASP A 171 -6.79 -8.82 -8.64
N LEU A 172 -7.00 -7.81 -9.48
CA LEU A 172 -8.14 -6.89 -9.41
C LEU A 172 -9.10 -7.12 -10.58
N THR A 173 -9.06 -8.30 -11.21
CA THR A 173 -9.86 -8.62 -12.41
C THR A 173 -10.96 -9.65 -12.19
N SER A 174 -11.10 -10.14 -10.95
CA SER A 174 -12.09 -11.13 -10.53
C SER A 174 -13.28 -10.53 -9.81
#